data_AF-A0A9P4K3F4-F1
#
_entry.id   AF-A0A9P4K3F4-F1
#
_cell.length_a   1.000
_cell.length_b   1.000
_cell.length_c   1.000
_cell.angle_alpha   90.00
_cell.angle_beta   90.00
_cell.angle_gamma   90.00
#
_symmetry.space_group_name_H-M   'P 1'
#
loop_
_entity.id
_entity.type
_entity.pdbx_description
1 polymer ?
#
loop_
_entity_poly.entity_id
_entity_poly.type
_entity_poly.pdbx_seq_one_letter_code
_entity_poly.pdbx_strand_id
1 'polypeptide(L)'
;MAKGLRSSVKKSNKTKLRSRVFGPVEAARTERLAAKLLELAQQPKPERPQKPDMEIDSTEGIPTLSNPSMPPYQPDFVLPESTITTGQEANKEDAYPKGSCFLTANIPRSLSDTNTSFTLDDKTSAQDDCENRNLFHLLGLCSDVVGFTPKGHLQFAFDPLPLQW
;
A
#
# COMPACT_ATOMS: atom_id res chain seq x y z
N MET A 1 7.48 -3.72 42.10
CA MET A 1 6.51 -4.61 41.42
C MET A 1 5.86 -3.88 40.25
N ALA A 2 5.93 -4.41 39.03
CA ALA A 2 5.19 -3.86 37.90
C ALA A 2 3.68 -4.08 38.11
N LYS A 3 2.86 -3.09 37.74
CA LYS A 3 1.40 -3.22 37.80
C LYS A 3 0.90 -4.15 36.69
N GLY A 4 0.04 -5.11 37.01
CA GLY A 4 -0.56 -6.02 36.02
C GLY A 4 -1.46 -5.31 35.01
N LEU A 5 -1.73 -5.96 33.87
CA LEU A 5 -2.55 -5.41 32.78
C LEU A 5 -3.97 -5.04 33.22
N ARG A 6 -4.52 -5.77 34.19
CA ARG A 6 -5.88 -5.55 34.72
C ARG A 6 -5.95 -4.48 35.82
N SER A 7 -4.81 -3.89 36.21
CA SER A 7 -4.79 -2.89 37.28
C SER A 7 -5.68 -1.69 36.94
N SER A 8 -6.45 -1.23 37.94
CA SER A 8 -7.40 -0.12 37.79
C SER A 8 -6.71 1.17 37.31
N VAL A 9 -5.52 1.45 37.83
CA VAL A 9 -4.71 2.61 37.46
C VAL A 9 -4.37 2.62 35.96
N LYS A 10 -3.86 1.50 35.42
CA LYS A 10 -3.52 1.40 33.99
C LYS A 10 -4.75 1.53 33.10
N LYS A 11 -5.88 0.93 33.50
CA LYS A 11 -7.15 1.05 32.76
C LYS A 11 -7.65 2.48 32.70
N SER A 12 -7.73 3.16 33.86
CA SER A 12 -8.20 4.55 33.95
C SER A 12 -7.36 5.48 33.07
N ASN A 13 -6.03 5.35 33.10
CA ASN A 13 -5.15 6.15 32.24
C ASN A 13 -5.38 5.85 30.75
N LYS A 14 -5.44 4.57 30.35
CA LYS A 14 -5.67 4.20 28.94
C LYS A 14 -7.03 4.69 28.43
N THR A 15 -8.07 4.66 29.25
CA THR A 15 -9.38 5.23 28.89
C THR A 15 -9.28 6.73 28.64
N LYS A 16 -8.55 7.48 29.48
CA LYS A 16 -8.32 8.92 29.28
C LYS A 16 -7.58 9.20 27.96
N LEU A 17 -6.51 8.45 27.68
CA LEU A 17 -5.76 8.59 26.43
C LEU A 17 -6.63 8.28 25.21
N ARG A 18 -7.45 7.22 25.27
CA ARG A 18 -8.41 6.91 24.20
C ARG A 18 -9.39 8.05 23.98
N SER A 19 -9.97 8.63 25.03
CA SER A 19 -10.95 9.72 24.85
C SER A 19 -10.34 11.02 24.34
N ARG A 20 -9.11 11.36 24.76
CA ARG A 20 -8.52 12.70 24.54
C ARG A 20 -7.61 12.76 23.33
N VAL A 21 -6.86 11.69 23.07
CA VAL A 21 -5.80 11.68 22.06
C VAL A 21 -6.24 10.82 20.88
N PHE A 22 -6.56 9.55 21.14
CA PHE A 22 -6.78 8.61 20.03
C PHE A 22 -8.17 8.72 19.41
N GLY A 23 -9.21 8.97 20.20
CA GLY A 23 -10.60 9.06 19.73
C GLY A 23 -10.82 10.16 18.70
N PRO A 24 -10.40 11.42 18.95
CA PRO A 24 -10.52 12.49 17.96
C PRO A 24 -9.74 12.20 16.66
N VAL A 25 -8.55 11.60 16.77
CA VAL A 25 -7.71 11.26 15.62
C VAL A 25 -8.37 10.15 14.78
N GLU A 26 -8.90 9.12 15.43
CA GLU A 26 -9.63 8.03 14.77
C GLU A 26 -10.92 8.54 14.10
N ALA A 27 -11.68 9.40 14.78
CA ALA A 27 -12.89 10.01 14.22
C ALA A 27 -12.58 10.81 12.94
N ALA A 28 -11.59 11.71 12.99
CA ALA A 28 -11.16 12.47 11.81
C ALA A 28 -10.68 11.57 10.66
N ARG A 29 -10.00 10.47 10.97
CA ARG A 29 -9.60 9.47 9.96
C ARG A 29 -10.82 8.80 9.33
N THR A 30 -11.80 8.39 10.12
CA THR A 30 -13.03 7.77 9.61
C THR A 30 -13.85 8.71 8.73
N GLU A 31 -13.95 10.00 9.10
CA GLU A 31 -14.64 11.01 8.31
C GLU A 31 -13.98 11.21 6.93
N ARG A 32 -12.65 11.27 6.88
CA ARG A 32 -11.91 11.39 5.60
C ARG A 32 -12.09 10.17 4.71
N LEU A 33 -12.03 8.96 5.28
CA LEU A 33 -12.26 7.74 4.52
C LEU A 33 -13.71 7.68 4.01
N ALA A 34 -14.68 8.09 4.81
CA ALA A 34 -16.07 8.18 4.38
C ALA A 34 -16.25 9.18 3.23
N ALA A 35 -15.61 10.35 3.29
CA ALA A 35 -15.64 11.34 2.22
C ALA A 35 -15.05 10.80 0.92
N LYS A 36 -13.86 10.16 0.98
CA LYS A 36 -13.23 9.52 -0.19
C LYS A 36 -14.13 8.43 -0.79
N LEU A 37 -14.78 7.63 0.05
CA LEU A 37 -15.70 6.58 -0.43
C LEU A 37 -16.94 7.15 -1.11
N LEU A 38 -17.48 8.26 -0.61
CA LEU A 38 -18.60 8.95 -1.25
C LEU A 38 -18.20 9.57 -2.59
N GLU A 39 -17.02 10.18 -2.66
CA GLU A 39 -16.47 10.71 -3.91
C GLU A 39 -16.32 9.60 -4.97
N LEU A 40 -15.73 8.45 -4.59
CA LEU A 40 -15.62 7.29 -5.48
C LEU A 40 -16.97 6.72 -5.90
N ALA A 41 -17.96 6.72 -4.99
CA ALA A 41 -19.31 6.26 -5.32
C ALA A 41 -20.04 7.21 -6.29
N GLN A 42 -19.72 8.50 -6.27
CA GLN A 42 -20.27 9.51 -7.18
C GLN A 42 -19.59 9.50 -8.55
N GLN A 43 -18.41 8.90 -8.69
CA GLN A 43 -17.77 8.78 -9.99
C GLN A 43 -18.69 8.01 -10.96
N PRO A 44 -18.88 8.51 -12.19
CA PRO A 44 -19.71 7.84 -13.17
C PRO A 44 -19.15 6.44 -13.39
N LYS A 45 -20.04 5.44 -13.31
CA LYS A 45 -19.67 4.03 -13.43
C LYS A 45 -18.86 3.87 -14.72
N PRO A 46 -17.56 3.52 -14.66
CA PRO A 46 -16.73 3.44 -15.84
C PRO A 46 -17.42 2.51 -16.84
N GLU A 47 -17.51 2.93 -18.09
CA GLU A 47 -18.08 2.11 -19.16
C GLU A 47 -17.38 0.75 -19.10
N ARG A 48 -18.16 -0.28 -18.79
CA ARG A 48 -17.66 -1.66 -18.81
C ARG A 48 -17.03 -1.84 -20.19
N PRO A 49 -15.74 -2.20 -20.31
CA PRO A 49 -15.20 -2.58 -21.61
C PRO A 49 -16.16 -3.64 -22.15
N GLN A 50 -16.75 -3.35 -23.31
CA GLN A 50 -17.66 -4.28 -23.97
C GLN A 50 -16.89 -5.59 -24.07
N LYS A 51 -17.39 -6.60 -23.37
CA LYS A 51 -16.89 -7.96 -23.53
C LYS A 51 -16.96 -8.23 -25.03
N PRO A 52 -15.89 -8.70 -25.71
CA PRO A 52 -16.11 -9.38 -26.97
C PRO A 52 -17.12 -10.48 -26.68
N ASP A 53 -18.18 -10.49 -27.47
CA ASP A 53 -19.30 -11.43 -27.41
C ASP A 53 -18.71 -12.85 -27.41
N MET A 54 -18.61 -13.47 -26.24
CA MET A 54 -18.37 -14.91 -26.17
C MET A 54 -19.75 -15.55 -26.27
N GLU A 55 -20.18 -15.76 -27.52
CA GLU A 55 -21.25 -16.69 -27.84
C GLU A 55 -20.83 -18.08 -27.32
N ILE A 56 -21.31 -18.42 -26.12
CA ILE A 56 -21.26 -19.79 -25.62
C ILE A 56 -22.42 -20.50 -26.31
N ASP A 57 -22.15 -21.08 -27.48
CA ASP A 57 -23.06 -22.02 -28.09
C ASP A 57 -23.14 -23.27 -27.22
N SER A 58 -24.37 -23.63 -26.86
CA SER A 58 -24.69 -24.77 -26.02
C SER A 58 -25.01 -25.95 -26.91
N THR A 59 -24.04 -26.80 -27.22
CA THR A 59 -24.33 -28.14 -27.76
C THR A 59 -23.35 -29.19 -27.25
N GLU A 60 -23.92 -30.25 -26.69
CA GLU A 60 -23.29 -31.41 -26.05
C GLU A 60 -22.44 -32.27 -27.01
N GLY A 61 -21.41 -32.95 -26.49
CA GLY A 61 -20.83 -34.16 -27.12
C GLY A 61 -19.29 -34.24 -27.14
N ILE A 62 -18.71 -35.00 -26.22
CA ILE A 62 -17.37 -35.65 -26.31
C ILE A 62 -17.59 -37.03 -26.99
N PRO A 63 -16.66 -37.72 -27.71
CA PRO A 63 -15.19 -37.55 -27.83
C PRO A 63 -14.63 -37.61 -29.28
N THR A 64 -13.36 -37.22 -29.49
CA THR A 64 -12.33 -38.13 -30.05
C THR A 64 -10.96 -37.47 -30.12
N LEU A 65 -9.94 -38.22 -29.67
CA LEU A 65 -8.53 -37.87 -29.75
C LEU A 65 -8.05 -37.83 -31.21
N SER A 66 -7.39 -36.75 -31.60
CA SER A 66 -6.31 -36.79 -32.58
C SER A 66 -5.37 -35.61 -32.36
N ASN A 67 -4.11 -35.92 -32.03
CA ASN A 67 -3.03 -34.95 -31.94
C ASN A 67 -2.81 -34.26 -33.28
N PRO A 68 -2.66 -32.93 -33.31
CA PRO A 68 -1.86 -32.26 -34.33
C PRO A 68 -0.55 -31.75 -33.71
N SER A 69 0.53 -32.42 -34.12
CA SER A 69 1.87 -31.88 -34.37
C SER A 69 2.17 -30.47 -33.83
N MET A 70 3.04 -30.39 -32.82
CA MET A 70 3.66 -29.16 -32.34
C MET A 70 4.50 -28.53 -33.46
N PRO A 71 4.23 -27.28 -33.90
CA PRO A 71 5.18 -26.53 -34.72
C PRO A 71 6.33 -25.99 -33.85
N PRO A 72 7.53 -25.77 -34.41
CA PRO A 72 8.71 -25.41 -33.64
C PRO A 72 8.58 -24.04 -32.98
N TYR A 73 8.94 -23.99 -31.69
CA TYR A 73 9.00 -22.79 -30.86
C TYR A 73 10.04 -21.80 -31.41
N GLN A 74 9.58 -20.66 -31.93
CA GLN A 74 10.40 -19.46 -32.14
C GLN A 74 10.04 -18.44 -31.06
N PRO A 75 10.99 -17.98 -30.23
CA PRO A 75 10.74 -16.95 -29.23
C PRO A 75 10.93 -15.56 -29.83
N ASP A 76 9.91 -15.02 -30.50
CA ASP A 76 9.88 -13.59 -30.84
C ASP A 76 9.20 -12.80 -29.70
N PHE A 77 9.81 -12.84 -28.51
CA PHE A 77 9.49 -11.90 -27.44
C PHE A 77 10.27 -10.60 -27.69
N VAL A 78 9.75 -9.78 -28.60
CA VAL A 78 10.21 -8.40 -28.75
C VAL A 78 9.54 -7.58 -27.65
N LEU A 79 10.28 -7.32 -26.58
CA LEU A 79 10.00 -6.22 -25.65
C LEU A 79 9.95 -4.91 -26.45
N PRO A 80 8.83 -4.15 -26.46
CA PRO A 80 8.90 -2.76 -26.80
C PRO A 80 9.52 -2.02 -25.61
N GLU A 81 10.84 -1.82 -25.70
CA GLU A 81 11.53 -0.69 -25.09
C GLU A 81 10.78 0.58 -25.51
N SER A 82 10.13 1.26 -24.57
CA SER A 82 9.73 2.64 -24.81
C SER A 82 9.60 3.42 -23.50
N THR A 83 10.57 4.32 -23.36
CA THR A 83 10.35 5.70 -22.96
C THR A 83 9.87 5.93 -21.53
N ILE A 84 10.88 6.19 -20.69
CA ILE A 84 10.82 7.11 -19.56
C ILE A 84 10.16 8.40 -20.06
N THR A 85 8.86 8.56 -19.83
CA THR A 85 8.16 9.82 -20.07
C THR A 85 8.00 10.50 -18.73
N THR A 86 8.96 11.36 -18.42
CA THR A 86 8.74 12.48 -17.50
C THR A 86 7.57 13.28 -18.06
N GLY A 87 6.46 13.29 -17.32
CA GLY A 87 5.27 14.03 -17.67
C GLY A 87 4.40 14.27 -16.45
N GLN A 88 4.39 15.54 -16.03
CA GLN A 88 3.41 16.20 -15.16
C GLN A 88 3.66 16.15 -13.64
N GLU A 89 4.63 16.98 -13.23
CA GLU A 89 4.39 17.96 -12.16
C GLU A 89 3.15 18.79 -12.52
N ALA A 90 1.98 18.42 -12.00
CA ALA A 90 0.83 19.30 -11.90
C ALA A 90 -0.06 18.81 -10.75
N ASN A 91 -0.15 19.62 -9.69
CA ASN A 91 -1.16 19.58 -8.63
C ASN A 91 -1.26 18.30 -7.76
N LYS A 92 -0.21 18.00 -6.98
CA LYS A 92 -0.37 17.22 -5.72
C LYS A 92 -0.28 18.07 -4.46
N GLU A 93 -0.17 19.39 -4.58
CA GLU A 93 -0.14 20.30 -3.42
C GLU A 93 -1.53 20.57 -2.81
N ASP A 94 -2.61 20.29 -3.55
CA ASP A 94 -3.99 20.55 -3.10
C ASP A 94 -4.68 19.32 -2.48
N ALA A 95 -4.08 18.13 -2.62
CA ALA A 95 -4.65 16.89 -2.07
C ALA A 95 -4.39 16.72 -0.56
N TYR A 96 -3.41 17.43 0.00
CA TYR A 96 -3.02 17.30 1.39
C TYR A 96 -3.25 18.61 2.16
N PRO A 97 -3.76 18.54 3.40
CA PRO A 97 -3.99 19.72 4.20
C PRO A 97 -2.72 20.54 4.40
N LYS A 98 -2.83 21.88 4.33
CA LYS A 98 -1.72 22.81 4.54
C LYS A 98 -1.01 22.47 5.86
N GLY A 99 0.28 22.17 5.79
CA GLY A 99 1.08 21.72 6.94
C GLY A 99 1.34 20.21 7.01
N SER A 100 0.92 19.43 6.01
CA SER A 100 1.35 18.04 5.89
C SER A 100 2.86 17.93 5.68
N CYS A 101 3.51 16.97 6.34
CA CYS A 101 4.93 16.68 6.14
C CYS A 101 5.13 15.33 5.43
N PHE A 102 6.22 15.23 4.68
CA PHE A 102 6.59 14.00 3.98
C PHE A 102 7.85 13.42 4.60
N LEU A 103 7.80 12.13 4.96
CA LEU A 103 8.97 11.38 5.39
C LEU A 103 9.21 10.21 4.43
N THR A 104 10.47 9.85 4.27
CA THR A 104 10.88 8.71 3.44
C THR A 104 11.53 7.65 4.32
N ALA A 105 11.22 6.38 4.05
CA ALA A 105 11.89 5.25 4.67
C ALA A 105 12.47 4.31 3.63
N ASN A 106 13.55 3.63 3.99
CA ASN A 106 14.10 2.54 3.20
C ASN A 106 13.20 1.31 3.34
N ILE A 107 13.10 0.53 2.26
CA ILE A 107 12.47 -0.79 2.29
C ILE A 107 13.49 -1.76 2.90
N PRO A 108 13.17 -2.44 4.02
CA PRO A 108 14.01 -3.48 4.61
C PRO A 108 14.36 -4.55 3.58
N ARG A 109 15.53 -5.16 3.73
CA ARG A 109 16.03 -6.14 2.74
C ARG A 109 15.09 -7.32 2.62
N SER A 110 14.55 -7.77 3.75
CA SER A 110 13.53 -8.81 3.83
C SER A 110 12.27 -8.57 2.97
N LEU A 111 12.01 -7.33 2.56
CA LEU A 111 10.87 -6.96 1.70
C LEU A 111 11.27 -6.61 0.26
N SER A 112 12.55 -6.49 -0.04
CA SER A 112 13.07 -6.03 -1.35
C SER A 112 13.69 -7.15 -2.21
N ASP A 113 13.70 -8.39 -1.74
CA ASP A 113 14.49 -9.44 -2.40
C ASP A 113 13.89 -9.94 -3.73
N THR A 114 14.49 -9.45 -4.82
CA THR A 114 14.60 -10.19 -6.08
C THR A 114 15.94 -10.94 -6.11
N ASN A 115 15.95 -12.20 -5.68
CA ASN A 115 16.91 -13.24 -6.10
C ASN A 115 18.41 -13.14 -5.70
N THR A 116 18.77 -12.77 -4.47
CA THR A 116 20.15 -12.97 -3.96
C THR A 116 20.19 -13.89 -2.74
N SER A 117 20.96 -14.97 -2.87
CA SER A 117 21.13 -16.04 -1.90
C SER A 117 21.45 -15.54 -0.48
N PHE A 118 20.63 -15.95 0.48
CA PHE A 118 20.76 -15.71 1.91
C PHE A 118 22.12 -16.16 2.46
N THR A 119 23.02 -15.21 2.72
CA THR A 119 24.08 -15.39 3.71
C THR A 119 23.58 -14.81 5.04
N LEU A 120 23.16 -15.71 5.93
CA LEU A 120 22.72 -15.38 7.29
C LEU A 120 23.93 -14.97 8.13
N ASP A 121 24.27 -13.68 8.07
CA ASP A 121 25.18 -13.08 9.04
C ASP A 121 24.34 -12.56 10.23
N ASP A 122 24.63 -12.98 11.46
CA ASP A 122 23.86 -12.58 12.66
C ASP A 122 23.84 -11.06 12.91
N LYS A 123 24.75 -10.30 12.29
CA LYS A 123 24.78 -8.83 12.38
C LYS A 123 23.75 -8.15 11.48
N THR A 124 23.39 -8.77 10.34
CA THR A 124 22.41 -8.21 9.41
C THR A 124 20.97 -8.47 9.86
N SER A 125 20.71 -9.55 10.59
CA SER A 125 19.36 -9.86 11.12
C SER A 125 18.88 -8.85 12.16
N ALA A 126 19.72 -8.47 13.13
CA ALA A 126 19.36 -7.47 14.14
C ALA A 126 19.13 -6.07 13.55
N GLN A 127 19.86 -5.73 12.49
CA GLN A 127 19.68 -4.49 11.75
C GLN A 127 18.38 -4.51 10.94
N ASP A 128 18.08 -5.61 10.25
CA ASP A 128 16.84 -5.75 9.49
C ASP A 128 15.60 -5.74 10.42
N ASP A 129 15.70 -6.33 11.61
CA ASP A 129 14.67 -6.24 12.65
C ASP A 129 14.43 -4.80 13.11
N CYS A 130 15.49 -4.00 13.25
CA CYS A 130 15.38 -2.61 13.68
C CYS A 130 14.76 -1.74 12.57
N GLU A 131 15.13 -1.98 11.32
CA GLU A 131 14.58 -1.31 10.13
C GLU A 131 13.10 -1.67 9.95
N ASN A 132 12.74 -2.94 10.10
CA ASN A 132 11.35 -3.40 10.05
C ASN A 132 10.48 -2.73 11.12
N ARG A 133 10.94 -2.70 12.38
CA ARG A 133 10.20 -2.03 13.46
C ARG A 133 10.00 -0.55 13.17
N ASN A 134 11.02 0.13 12.65
CA ASN A 134 10.93 1.54 12.29
C ASN A 134 9.94 1.75 11.14
N LEU A 135 10.02 0.94 10.09
CA LEU A 135 9.09 0.98 8.95
C LEU A 135 7.63 0.78 9.41
N PHE A 136 7.37 -0.24 10.22
CA PHE A 136 6.02 -0.51 10.73
C PHE A 136 5.52 0.59 11.66
N HIS A 137 6.42 1.24 12.40
CA HIS A 137 6.06 2.40 13.21
C HIS A 137 5.63 3.58 12.34
N LEU A 138 6.40 3.89 11.29
CA LEU A 138 6.06 4.93 10.32
C LEU A 138 4.74 4.63 9.60
N LEU A 139 4.52 3.38 9.18
CA LEU A 139 3.25 2.93 8.57
C LEU A 139 2.04 3.08 9.51
N GLY A 140 2.24 2.86 10.82
CA GLY A 140 1.19 3.05 11.81
C GLY A 140 0.83 4.52 12.08
N LEU A 141 1.78 5.43 11.83
CA LEU A 141 1.62 6.86 12.07
C LEU A 141 1.25 7.65 10.82
N CYS A 142 1.60 7.17 9.63
CA CYS A 142 1.32 7.88 8.39
C CYS A 142 -0.18 7.94 8.09
N SER A 143 -0.58 9.06 7.50
CA SER A 143 -1.94 9.26 7.02
C SER A 143 -2.15 8.60 5.65
N ASP A 144 -1.14 8.67 4.78
CA ASP A 144 -1.17 8.07 3.46
C ASP A 144 0.22 7.61 2.99
N VAL A 145 0.25 6.67 2.05
CA VAL A 145 1.46 6.22 1.35
C VAL A 145 1.44 6.87 -0.05
N VAL A 146 2.40 7.77 -0.29
CA VAL A 146 2.44 8.56 -1.54
C VAL A 146 2.98 7.72 -2.70
N GLY A 147 3.89 6.79 -2.41
CA GLY A 147 4.55 5.92 -3.40
C GLY A 147 6.06 5.87 -3.19
N PHE A 148 6.80 5.60 -4.26
CA PHE A 148 8.26 5.51 -4.22
C PHE A 148 8.92 6.78 -4.77
N THR A 149 9.95 7.24 -4.09
CA THR A 149 10.86 8.26 -4.60
C THR A 149 11.71 7.71 -5.75
N PRO A 150 12.32 8.56 -6.60
CA PRO A 150 13.23 8.12 -7.66
C PRO A 150 14.42 7.27 -7.18
N LYS A 151 14.74 7.35 -5.88
CA LYS A 151 15.80 6.59 -5.23
C LYS A 151 15.33 5.23 -4.70
N GLY A 152 14.05 4.89 -4.85
CA GLY A 152 13.45 3.64 -4.35
C GLY A 152 12.99 3.67 -2.90
N HIS A 153 13.05 4.81 -2.21
CA HIS A 153 12.53 4.93 -0.84
C HIS A 153 11.01 5.11 -0.85
N LEU A 154 10.33 4.49 0.12
CA LEU A 154 8.89 4.64 0.31
C LEU A 154 8.60 6.00 0.97
N GLN A 155 7.69 6.77 0.38
CA GLN A 155 7.29 8.09 0.84
C GLN A 155 5.93 8.05 1.53
N PHE A 156 5.86 8.68 2.69
CA PHE A 156 4.69 8.77 3.55
C PHE A 156 4.24 10.22 3.68
N ALA A 157 2.93 10.43 3.70
CA ALA A 157 2.31 11.70 4.06
C ALA A 157 1.81 11.64 5.51
N PHE A 158 2.06 12.70 6.26
CA PHE A 158 1.55 12.88 7.61
C PHE A 158 0.68 14.13 7.65
N ASP A 159 -0.46 14.04 8.31
CA ASP A 159 -1.31 15.22 8.52
C ASP A 159 -0.66 16.23 9.46
N PRO A 160 -0.97 17.53 9.31
CA PRO A 160 -0.63 18.51 10.31
C PRO A 160 -1.29 18.09 11.63
N LEU A 161 -0.47 17.95 12.68
CA LEU A 161 -0.98 17.75 14.02
C LEU A 161 -1.91 18.93 14.36
N PRO A 162 -3.12 18.67 14.89
CA PRO A 162 -4.00 19.76 15.29
C PRO A 162 -3.27 20.61 16.35
N LEU A 163 -3.17 21.92 16.08
CA LEU A 163 -2.72 22.94 17.03
C LEU A 163 -3.73 23.03 18.19
N GLN A 164 -3.68 22.09 19.12
CA GLN A 164 -4.45 22.16 20.35
C GLN A 164 -3.49 21.96 21.52
N TRP A 165 -3.13 23.09 22.13
CA TRP A 165 -2.41 23.23 23.39
C TRP A 165 -3.40 23.17 24.56
#